data_AF-U3P4J8-F1
#
_entry.id   AF-U3P4J8-F1
#
_cell.length_a   1.000
_cell.length_b   1.000
_cell.length_c   1.000
_cell.angle_alpha   90.00
_cell.angle_beta   90.00
_cell.angle_gamma   90.00
#
_symmetry.space_group_name_H-M   'P 1'
#
loop_
_entity.id
_entity.type
_entity.pdbx_description
1 polymer ?
#
loop_
_entity_poly.entity_id
_entity_poly.type
_entity_poly.pdbx_seq_one_letter_code
_entity_poly.pdbx_strand_id
1 'polypeptide(L)' 'MEEYKAAPLGYTAADVAALGERRPPLAGFPTPLVTLSEAALAHNLETIAAWCREAAVGIAPHGKTTMNRELWQRQLDAGA' A
#
# COMPACT_ATOMS: atom_id res chain seq x y z
N MET A 1 1.71 20.30 -18.86
CA MET A 1 1.54 20.18 -17.40
C MET A 1 1.54 18.70 -17.14
N GLU A 2 2.51 18.19 -16.37
CA GLU A 2 2.57 16.76 -16.06
C GLU A 2 1.37 16.42 -15.19
N GLU A 3 0.49 15.54 -15.66
CA GLU A 3 -0.69 15.12 -14.91
C GLU A 3 -0.32 13.96 -13.98
N TYR A 4 -0.35 14.20 -12.68
CA TYR A 4 -0.13 13.16 -11.68
C TYR A 4 -1.45 12.46 -11.39
N LYS A 5 -1.50 11.16 -11.73
CA LYS A 5 -2.66 10.32 -11.43
C LYS A 5 -2.78 10.13 -9.91
N ALA A 6 -4.01 10.25 -9.40
CA ALA A 6 -4.35 10.04 -7.99
C ALA A 6 -3.63 10.95 -6.98
N ALA A 7 -3.18 12.13 -7.40
CA ALA A 7 -2.75 13.19 -6.49
C ALA A 7 -3.95 13.97 -5.90
N PRO A 8 -3.78 14.68 -4.77
CA PRO A 8 -4.81 15.60 -4.29
C PRO A 8 -5.12 16.71 -5.30
N LEU A 9 -6.36 17.16 -5.32
CA LEU A 9 -6.84 18.22 -6.20
C LEU A 9 -6.07 19.52 -5.94
N GLY A 10 -5.66 20.17 -7.04
CA GLY A 10 -4.92 21.44 -6.99
C GLY A 10 -3.42 21.31 -6.65
N TYR A 11 -2.89 20.10 -6.49
CA TYR A 11 -1.45 19.91 -6.27
C TYR A 11 -0.63 20.18 -7.54
N THR A 12 0.50 20.85 -7.35
CA THR A 12 1.55 20.99 -8.38
C THR A 12 2.55 19.83 -8.32
N ALA A 13 3.44 19.75 -9.30
CA ALA A 13 4.55 18.78 -9.29
C ALA A 13 5.40 18.85 -8.01
N ALA A 14 5.66 20.06 -7.52
CA ALA A 14 6.42 20.27 -6.29
C ALA A 14 5.66 19.74 -5.06
N ASP A 15 4.34 19.93 -5.02
CA ASP A 15 3.52 19.42 -3.91
C ASP A 15 3.45 17.89 -3.91
N VAL A 16 3.36 17.27 -5.09
CA VAL A 16 3.40 15.81 -5.25
C VAL A 16 4.74 15.25 -4.79
N ALA A 17 5.86 15.88 -5.17
CA ALA A 17 7.19 15.48 -4.74
C ALA A 17 7.35 15.53 -3.20
N ALA A 18 6.65 16.45 -2.52
CA ALA A 18 6.68 16.61 -1.07
C ALA A 18 5.73 15.68 -0.29
N LEU A 19 4.96 14.80 -0.96
CA LEU A 19 4.01 13.89 -0.30
C LEU A 19 4.67 12.90 0.68
N GLY A 20 5.97 12.61 0.55
CA GLY A 20 6.69 11.77 1.51
C GLY A 20 6.77 12.40 2.91
N GLU A 21 6.72 13.73 2.99
CA GLU A 21 6.86 14.51 4.22
C GLU A 21 5.51 15.02 4.75
N ARG A 22 4.47 14.98 3.92
CA ARG A 22 3.15 15.56 4.18
C ARG A 22 2.05 14.54 3.99
N ARG A 23 1.10 14.48 4.92
CA ARG A 23 -0.12 13.67 4.77
C ARG A 23 -1.32 14.56 4.47
N PRO A 24 -1.73 14.70 3.21
CA PRO A 24 -2.95 15.44 2.87
C PRO A 24 -4.20 14.76 3.46
N PRO A 25 -5.25 15.53 3.80
CA PRO A 25 -6.53 14.96 4.20
C PRO A 25 -7.17 14.19 3.03
N LEU A 26 -7.89 13.11 3.33
CA LEU A 26 -8.56 12.29 2.30
C LEU A 26 -9.56 13.09 1.45
N ALA A 27 -10.20 14.11 2.03
CA ALA A 27 -11.12 15.01 1.33
C ALA A 27 -10.43 15.81 0.21
N GLY A 28 -9.09 15.86 0.18
CA GLY A 28 -8.34 16.50 -0.90
C GLY A 28 -8.22 15.64 -2.16
N PHE A 29 -8.58 14.35 -2.15
CA PHE A 29 -8.43 13.48 -3.31
C PHE A 29 -9.70 13.38 -4.16
N PRO A 30 -9.58 13.20 -5.49
CA PRO A 30 -10.72 12.92 -6.34
C PRO A 30 -11.36 11.55 -6.04
N THR A 31 -12.67 11.46 -6.19
CA THR A 31 -13.43 10.20 -6.05
C THR A 31 -13.75 9.58 -7.42
N PRO A 32 -13.85 8.24 -7.54
CA PRO A 32 -13.80 7.24 -6.48
C PRO A 32 -12.38 7.01 -5.93
N LEU A 33 -12.27 6.93 -4.60
CA LEU A 33 -11.01 6.71 -3.89
C LEU A 33 -11.10 5.41 -3.08
N VAL A 34 -10.14 4.52 -3.30
CA VAL A 34 -9.93 3.34 -2.45
C VAL A 34 -8.74 3.61 -1.54
N THR A 35 -8.95 3.50 -0.23
CA THR A 35 -7.89 3.64 0.77
C THR A 35 -7.62 2.31 1.45
N LEU A 36 -6.36 2.07 1.81
CA LEU A 36 -5.94 0.93 2.62
C LEU A 36 -5.58 1.40 4.02
N SER A 37 -5.92 0.59 5.03
CA SER A 37 -5.49 0.82 6.41
C SER A 37 -4.14 0.17 6.65
N GLU A 38 -3.11 0.96 6.97
CA GLU A 38 -1.77 0.44 7.28
C GLU A 38 -1.80 -0.53 8.46
N ALA A 39 -2.56 -0.21 9.52
CA ALA A 39 -2.69 -1.10 10.68
C ALA A 39 -3.31 -2.45 10.32
N ALA A 40 -4.32 -2.46 9.44
CA ALA A 40 -4.94 -3.70 8.97
C ALA A 40 -3.98 -4.51 8.08
N LEU A 41 -3.21 -3.82 7.21
CA LEU A 41 -2.20 -4.47 6.36
C LEU A 41 -1.10 -5.13 7.21
N ALA A 42 -0.57 -4.42 8.21
CA ALA A 42 0.43 -4.94 9.13
C ALA A 42 -0.11 -6.16 9.91
N HIS A 43 -1.31 -6.04 10.47
CA HIS A 43 -1.96 -7.15 11.19
C HIS A 43 -2.14 -8.39 10.31
N ASN A 44 -2.65 -8.22 9.08
CA ASN A 44 -2.87 -9.33 8.16
C ASN A 44 -1.56 -10.01 7.76
N LEU A 45 -0.51 -9.23 7.52
CA LEU A 45 0.82 -9.71 7.18
C LEU A 45 1.39 -10.56 8.31
N GLU A 46 1.39 -10.02 9.54
CA GLU A 46 1.90 -10.72 10.72
C GLU A 46 1.13 -12.02 11.00
N THR A 47 -0.20 -11.98 10.86
CA THR A 47 -1.07 -13.12 11.10
C THR A 47 -0.74 -14.29 10.17
N ILE A 48 -0.64 -14.03 8.86
CA ILE A 48 -0.34 -15.08 7.89
C ILE A 48 1.11 -15.56 8.03
N ALA A 49 2.05 -14.65 8.26
CA ALA A 49 3.46 -15.03 8.46
C ALA A 49 3.63 -15.91 9.71
N ALA A 50 2.95 -15.60 10.82
CA ALA A 50 2.96 -16.42 12.03
C ALA A 50 2.38 -17.81 11.79
N TRP A 51 1.21 -17.87 11.16
CA TRP A 51 0.56 -19.12 10.82
C TRP A 51 1.44 -20.01 9.91
N CYS A 52 2.07 -19.45 8.88
CA CYS A 52 2.99 -20.18 7.99
C CYS A 52 4.17 -20.78 8.75
N ARG A 53 4.76 -20.03 9.68
CA ARG A 53 5.86 -20.51 10.54
C ARG A 53 5.41 -21.66 11.42
N GLU A 54 4.25 -21.55 12.07
CA GLU A 54 3.70 -22.61 12.94
C GLU A 54 3.38 -23.89 12.16
N ALA A 55 2.85 -23.74 10.94
CA ALA A 55 2.49 -24.86 10.07
C ALA A 55 3.67 -25.43 9.26
N ALA A 56 4.87 -24.84 9.36
CA ALA A 56 6.05 -25.19 8.56
C ALA A 56 5.80 -25.20 7.04
N VAL A 57 5.05 -24.21 6.55
CA VAL A 57 4.74 -24.01 5.12
C VAL A 57 5.16 -22.62 4.65
N GLY A 58 5.49 -22.50 3.36
CA GLY A 58 5.67 -21.20 2.70
C GLY A 58 4.35 -20.66 2.14
N ILE A 59 4.34 -19.38 1.75
CA ILE A 59 3.21 -18.75 1.06
C ILE A 59 3.70 -18.06 -0.20
N ALA A 60 3.13 -18.38 -1.36
CA ALA A 60 3.40 -17.64 -2.59
C ALA A 60 2.44 -16.43 -2.69
N PRO A 61 2.91 -15.18 -2.61
CA PRO A 61 2.03 -14.02 -2.65
C PRO A 61 1.31 -13.93 -4.00
N HIS A 62 -0.02 -13.97 -3.99
CA HIS A 62 -0.79 -13.85 -5.22
C HIS A 62 -0.88 -12.38 -5.68
N GLY A 63 0.13 -11.90 -6.41
CA GLY A 63 0.26 -10.49 -6.81
C GLY A 63 -0.94 -9.90 -7.59
N LYS A 64 -1.70 -10.72 -8.34
CA LYS A 64 -2.89 -10.27 -9.09
C LYS A 64 -3.99 -9.66 -8.23
N THR A 65 -4.08 -10.04 -6.96
CA THR A 65 -5.18 -9.62 -6.09
C THR A 65 -5.12 -8.12 -5.80
N THR A 66 -3.92 -7.57 -5.62
CA THR A 66 -3.72 -6.13 -5.37
C THR A 66 -3.16 -5.41 -6.59
N MET A 67 -2.46 -6.13 -7.48
CA MET A 67 -1.62 -5.57 -8.55
C MET A 67 -0.67 -4.46 -8.05
N ASN A 68 -0.36 -4.45 -6.74
CA ASN A 68 0.42 -3.40 -6.08
C ASN A 68 1.77 -3.97 -5.63
N ARG A 69 2.85 -3.50 -6.26
CA ARG A 69 4.25 -3.92 -6.01
C ARG A 69 4.63 -3.93 -4.54
N GLU A 70 4.31 -2.86 -3.83
CA GLU A 70 4.72 -2.69 -2.45
C GLU A 70 4.09 -3.75 -1.54
N LEU A 71 2.82 -4.10 -1.78
CA LEU A 71 2.10 -5.05 -0.94
C LEU A 71 2.60 -6.50 -1.07
N TRP A 72 2.99 -6.95 -2.28
CA TRP A 72 3.61 -8.28 -2.39
C TRP A 72 5.07 -8.28 -1.99
N GLN A 73 5.81 -7.17 -2.14
CA GLN A 73 7.16 -7.07 -1.58
C GLN A 73 7.15 -7.20 -0.05
N ARG A 74 6.22 -6.54 0.64
CA ARG A 74 6.07 -6.69 2.11
C ARG A 74 5.83 -8.15 2.55
N GLN A 75 5.14 -8.96 1.72
CA GLN A 75 5.00 -10.39 1.99
C GLN A 75 6.31 -11.14 1.81
N LEU A 76 7.05 -10.87 0.73
CA LEU A 76 8.38 -11.46 0.50
C LEU A 76 9.35 -11.11 1.65
N ASP A 77 9.35 -9.85 2.09
CA ASP A 77 10.18 -9.38 3.20
C ASP A 77 9.79 -10.06 4.54
N ALA A 78 8.54 -10.50 4.68
CA ALA A 78 8.06 -11.25 5.84
C ALA A 78 8.32 -12.78 5.76
N GLY A 79 9.00 -13.25 4.72
CA GLY A 79 9.41 -14.65 4.56
C GLY A 79 8.48 -15.51 3.70
N ALA A 80 7.66 -14.89 2.86
CA ALA A 80 6.87 -15.57 1.81
C ALA A 80 7.77 -16.24 0.76
#